data_AF-A0A377G983-F1
#
_entry.id   AF-A0A377G983-F1
#
_cell.length_a   1.000
_cell.length_b   1.000
_cell.length_c   1.000
_cell.angle_alpha   90.00
_cell.angle_beta   90.00
_cell.angle_gamma   90.00
#
_symmetry.space_group_name_H-M   'P 1'
#
loop_
_entity.id
_entity.type
_entity.pdbx_description
1 polymer ?
#
loop_
_entity_poly.entity_id
_entity_poly.type
_entity_poly.pdbx_seq_one_letter_code
_entity_poly.pdbx_strand_id
1 'polypeptide(L)'
;MITLDFFCHLKLIINYGYKSEGLFSMYSNYDKLIYINLTQDQITATIDELIIHDTPVTLVKIADGSDLKTMNDPKFFPGSITNRTKIYFSAHGREELTDCVLDRQSGEPKIYKLDDVAQYFRKLLVDPALKDPLIKPRLTLVLCVCEGLGFAKELQQKLLLEHRLYVDVIANKYVLHEQFEKPKGTNTLFLTHRETSEKGMGREHQRPHSKVLLTIDNTGRQKEIDAYELKWIKKVLTSLHAQIDSFSRWADFSKPENNNILKGIISFCNDIDTVIDLYLQEDIHLTANYLLALLQSCSKVGADPLYKEAMKYEMFQLITRSLIKEGIKYINPSIEMQACLKALDESELREQRHSRDRVVHNLNRLYKADFSALLVEASENGIDSVMDQLLEKQAQLFQLNHPTGS
;
A
#
# COMPACT_ATOMS: atom_id res chain seq x y z
N MET A 1 0.93 5.83 19.91
CA MET A 1 -0.21 6.77 19.87
C MET A 1 -0.42 7.24 18.43
N ILE A 2 -0.98 6.36 17.59
CA ILE A 2 -1.45 6.73 16.27
C ILE A 2 -2.60 7.72 16.44
N THR A 3 -2.39 8.96 16.00
CA THR A 3 -3.44 9.98 16.03
C THR A 3 -4.52 9.60 15.01
N LEU A 4 -5.79 9.81 15.38
CA LEU A 4 -6.97 9.71 14.51
C LEU A 4 -6.74 10.39 13.13
N ASP A 5 -5.88 11.41 13.10
CA ASP A 5 -5.43 12.14 11.91
C ASP A 5 -4.69 11.29 10.86
N PHE A 6 -3.94 10.25 11.26
CA PHE A 6 -3.28 9.34 10.32
C PHE A 6 -4.33 8.48 9.59
N PHE A 7 -5.33 7.96 10.31
CA PHE A 7 -6.45 7.23 9.71
C PHE A 7 -7.39 8.14 8.89
N CYS A 8 -7.52 9.42 9.23
CA CYS A 8 -8.22 10.40 8.41
C CYS A 8 -7.48 10.73 7.11
N HIS A 9 -6.14 10.83 7.13
CA HIS A 9 -5.34 10.89 5.89
C HIS A 9 -5.43 9.58 5.09
N LEU A 10 -5.55 8.43 5.75
CA LEU A 10 -5.76 7.11 5.14
C LEU A 10 -7.13 6.96 4.46
N LYS A 11 -8.20 7.56 5.01
CA LYS A 11 -9.53 7.60 4.38
C LYS A 11 -9.50 8.25 2.99
N LEU A 12 -8.59 9.21 2.77
CA LEU A 12 -8.37 9.83 1.46
C LEU A 12 -7.64 8.91 0.47
N ILE A 13 -6.79 8.01 0.95
CA ILE A 13 -6.02 7.06 0.12
C ILE A 13 -6.89 5.88 -0.33
N ILE A 14 -7.75 5.37 0.55
CA ILE A 14 -8.51 4.12 0.32
C ILE A 14 -9.74 4.31 -0.59
N ASN A 15 -10.30 5.52 -0.70
CA ASN A 15 -11.49 5.79 -1.52
C ASN A 15 -11.22 5.96 -3.03
N TYR A 16 -10.00 5.69 -3.52
CA TYR A 16 -9.60 6.15 -4.87
C TYR A 16 -9.30 5.08 -5.94
N GLY A 17 -9.62 3.81 -5.71
CA GLY A 17 -9.33 2.75 -6.69
C GLY A 17 -10.51 1.95 -7.21
N TYR A 18 -11.60 1.83 -6.45
CA TYR A 18 -12.62 0.80 -6.69
C TYR A 18 -13.98 1.35 -6.26
N LYS A 19 -15.01 1.13 -7.08
CA LYS A 19 -16.41 1.35 -6.70
C LYS A 19 -16.62 0.75 -5.31
N SER A 20 -17.01 1.58 -4.35
CA SER A 20 -17.57 1.10 -3.10
C SER A 20 -18.84 0.33 -3.46
N GLU A 21 -18.80 -1.00 -3.39
CA GLU A 21 -20.02 -1.78 -3.25
C GLU A 21 -20.59 -1.45 -1.87
N GLY A 22 -21.45 -0.44 -1.84
CA GLY A 22 -22.01 0.15 -0.64
C GLY A 22 -22.16 1.65 -0.83
N LEU A 23 -23.41 2.13 -0.82
CA LEU A 23 -23.76 3.53 -0.88
C LEU A 23 -22.91 4.32 0.11
N PHE A 24 -21.94 5.10 -0.36
CA PHE A 24 -21.44 6.37 0.21
C PHE A 24 -20.12 6.74 -0.50
N SER A 25 -20.27 7.57 -1.54
CA SER A 25 -19.29 8.51 -2.13
C SER A 25 -19.20 8.42 -3.66
N MET A 26 -20.27 8.85 -4.35
CA MET A 26 -20.26 9.15 -5.79
C MET A 26 -19.51 10.46 -6.15
N TYR A 27 -18.86 11.12 -5.18
CA TYR A 27 -18.15 12.38 -5.40
C TYR A 27 -16.65 12.22 -5.15
N SER A 28 -15.85 12.81 -6.03
CA SER A 28 -14.41 12.99 -5.82
C SER A 28 -14.17 13.77 -4.52
N ASN A 29 -13.34 13.25 -3.60
CA ASN A 29 -12.92 13.98 -2.39
C ASN A 29 -12.00 15.18 -2.72
N TYR A 30 -11.57 15.30 -3.97
CA TYR A 30 -10.79 16.44 -4.46
C TYR A 30 -11.71 17.58 -4.87
N ASP A 31 -11.33 18.80 -4.51
CA ASP A 31 -12.05 20.02 -4.93
C ASP A 31 -11.84 20.32 -6.41
N LYS A 32 -10.73 19.83 -6.97
CA LYS A 32 -10.32 20.09 -8.35
C LYS A 32 -9.51 18.93 -8.91
N LEU A 33 -9.83 18.56 -10.15
CA LEU A 33 -9.04 17.64 -10.96
C LEU A 33 -8.39 18.43 -12.10
N ILE A 34 -7.08 18.27 -12.26
CA ILE A 34 -6.32 18.88 -13.35
C ILE A 34 -5.69 17.76 -14.15
N TYR A 35 -5.82 17.77 -15.46
CA TYR A 35 -5.17 16.80 -16.34
C TYR A 35 -4.21 17.53 -17.27
N ILE A 36 -2.92 17.34 -17.05
CA ILE A 36 -1.83 17.91 -17.83
C ILE A 36 -1.39 16.86 -18.82
N ASN A 37 -1.71 17.10 -20.08
CA ASN A 37 -1.46 16.18 -21.18
C ASN A 37 -0.21 16.58 -21.95
N LEU A 38 0.86 15.83 -21.76
CA LEU A 38 2.10 15.94 -22.54
C LEU A 38 2.11 14.99 -23.75
N THR A 39 1.34 13.90 -23.75
CA THR A 39 1.39 12.88 -24.83
C THR A 39 0.70 13.29 -26.12
N GLN A 40 -0.32 14.15 -26.03
CA GLN A 40 -1.16 14.64 -27.15
C GLN A 40 -1.55 13.53 -28.16
N ASP A 41 -1.84 12.32 -27.68
CA ASP A 41 -2.31 11.24 -28.54
C ASP A 41 -3.53 11.69 -29.36
N GLN A 42 -3.72 11.16 -30.58
CA GLN A 42 -4.79 11.61 -31.52
C GLN A 42 -6.18 11.77 -30.87
N ILE A 43 -6.51 10.89 -29.91
CA ILE A 43 -7.78 10.92 -29.18
C ILE A 43 -7.86 12.13 -28.24
N THR A 44 -6.79 12.41 -27.48
CA THR A 44 -6.77 13.47 -26.46
C THR A 44 -6.44 14.85 -27.02
N ALA A 45 -5.83 14.93 -28.20
CA ALA A 45 -5.55 16.18 -28.89
C ALA A 45 -6.83 16.91 -29.34
N THR A 46 -7.89 16.17 -29.69
CA THR A 46 -9.11 16.72 -30.34
C THR A 46 -10.29 16.99 -29.41
N ILE A 47 -10.15 16.73 -28.10
CA ILE A 47 -11.26 16.82 -27.15
C ILE A 47 -11.33 18.19 -26.47
N ASP A 48 -12.52 18.69 -26.18
CA ASP A 48 -12.68 19.96 -25.45
C ASP A 48 -12.82 19.70 -23.95
N GLU A 49 -13.34 18.52 -23.58
CA GLU A 49 -13.63 18.13 -22.22
C GLU A 49 -13.17 16.70 -21.94
N LEU A 50 -12.57 16.48 -20.77
CA LEU A 50 -12.22 15.17 -20.26
C LEU A 50 -12.94 14.95 -18.93
N ILE A 51 -13.60 13.81 -18.79
CA ILE A 51 -14.31 13.40 -17.58
C ILE A 51 -13.59 12.20 -16.98
N ILE A 52 -13.24 12.32 -15.70
CA ILE A 52 -12.59 11.25 -14.91
C ILE A 52 -13.45 11.02 -13.67
N HIS A 53 -13.93 9.79 -13.46
CA HIS A 53 -14.81 9.43 -12.34
C HIS A 53 -16.03 10.37 -12.25
N ASP A 54 -16.74 10.54 -13.37
CA ASP A 54 -17.92 11.41 -13.49
C ASP A 54 -17.69 12.88 -13.13
N THR A 55 -16.41 13.31 -13.03
CA THR A 55 -16.01 14.68 -12.70
C THR A 55 -15.28 15.30 -13.89
N PRO A 56 -15.74 16.44 -14.42
CA PRO A 56 -15.01 17.21 -15.43
C PRO A 56 -13.65 17.66 -14.90
N VAL A 57 -12.60 17.54 -15.72
CA VAL A 57 -11.25 17.97 -15.33
C VAL A 57 -10.89 19.29 -15.99
N THR A 58 -10.04 20.07 -15.33
CA THR A 58 -9.34 21.17 -16.00
C THR A 58 -8.26 20.57 -16.90
N LEU A 59 -8.51 20.55 -18.21
CA LEU A 59 -7.62 19.97 -19.21
C LEU A 59 -6.57 20.99 -19.65
N VAL A 60 -5.29 20.67 -19.43
CA VAL A 60 -4.13 21.45 -19.89
C VAL A 60 -3.42 20.66 -20.98
N LYS A 61 -3.51 21.14 -22.22
CA LYS A 61 -2.86 20.51 -23.38
C LYS A 61 -1.53 21.19 -23.68
N ILE A 62 -0.42 20.53 -23.37
CA ILE A 62 0.90 21.01 -23.73
C ILE A 62 1.19 20.57 -25.15
N ALA A 63 1.46 21.52 -26.05
CA ALA A 63 1.76 21.21 -27.44
C ALA A 63 3.10 20.49 -27.56
N ASP A 64 3.21 19.56 -28.51
CA ASP A 64 4.42 18.81 -28.83
C ASP A 64 5.62 19.74 -28.97
N GLY A 65 6.76 19.34 -28.41
CA GLY A 65 7.99 20.11 -28.50
C GLY A 65 8.05 21.38 -27.64
N SER A 66 7.00 21.73 -26.87
CA SER A 66 6.97 22.91 -26.01
C SER A 66 8.13 22.94 -25.02
N ASP A 67 8.68 24.10 -24.68
CA ASP A 67 9.71 24.20 -23.64
C ASP A 67 9.09 24.37 -22.25
N LEU A 68 9.00 23.28 -21.49
CA LEU A 68 8.46 23.29 -20.12
C LEU A 68 9.23 24.23 -19.18
N LYS A 69 10.55 24.35 -19.36
CA LYS A 69 11.42 25.14 -18.48
C LYS A 69 11.13 26.62 -18.60
N THR A 70 10.89 27.13 -19.80
CA THR A 70 10.61 28.55 -20.07
C THR A 70 9.13 28.88 -20.20
N MET A 71 8.24 27.88 -20.22
CA MET A 71 6.78 28.07 -20.29
C MET A 71 6.25 28.99 -19.18
N ASN A 72 5.64 30.11 -19.57
CA ASN A 72 5.07 31.11 -18.66
C ASN A 72 3.66 31.57 -19.06
N ASP A 73 3.11 31.05 -20.17
CA ASP A 73 1.77 31.42 -20.64
C ASP A 73 0.72 30.94 -19.61
N PRO A 74 -0.09 31.86 -19.03
CA PRO A 74 -1.06 31.53 -17.99
C PRO A 74 -2.05 30.42 -18.36
N LYS A 75 -2.32 30.19 -19.65
CA LYS A 75 -3.24 29.11 -20.08
C LYS A 75 -2.76 27.70 -19.70
N PHE A 76 -1.46 27.52 -19.46
CA PHE A 76 -0.88 26.24 -19.02
C PHE A 76 -0.82 26.09 -17.49
N PHE A 77 -1.30 27.10 -16.76
CA PHE A 77 -1.30 27.16 -15.30
C PHE A 77 -2.73 27.45 -14.81
N PRO A 78 -3.53 26.40 -14.55
CA PRO A 78 -4.97 26.49 -14.31
C PRO A 78 -5.41 27.18 -13.00
N GLY A 79 -4.61 28.10 -12.45
CA GLY A 79 -4.90 28.87 -11.25
C GLY A 79 -4.51 28.17 -9.94
N SER A 80 -5.15 28.56 -8.84
CA SER A 80 -4.80 28.11 -7.50
C SER A 80 -4.91 26.59 -7.33
N ILE A 81 -3.93 26.03 -6.61
CA ILE A 81 -3.82 24.63 -6.23
C ILE A 81 -3.98 24.53 -4.73
N THR A 82 -4.81 23.61 -4.24
CA THR A 82 -5.01 23.36 -2.82
C THR A 82 -4.43 21.99 -2.43
N ASN A 83 -4.41 21.68 -1.13
CA ASN A 83 -4.10 20.32 -0.65
C ASN A 83 -5.12 19.26 -1.10
N ARG A 84 -6.31 19.68 -1.55
CA ARG A 84 -7.35 18.81 -2.09
C ARG A 84 -7.38 18.80 -3.61
N THR A 85 -6.43 19.44 -4.29
CA THR A 85 -6.31 19.36 -5.75
C THR A 85 -5.54 18.09 -6.13
N LYS A 86 -6.05 17.36 -7.12
CA LYS A 86 -5.34 16.23 -7.75
C LYS A 86 -4.96 16.55 -9.19
N ILE A 87 -3.67 16.41 -9.46
CA ILE A 87 -3.06 16.71 -10.75
C ILE A 87 -2.67 15.39 -11.41
N TYR A 88 -3.21 15.09 -12.58
CA TYR A 88 -2.75 14.02 -13.45
C TYR A 88 -1.72 14.60 -14.41
N PHE A 89 -0.55 14.00 -14.49
CA PHE A 89 0.48 14.34 -15.46
C PHE A 89 0.69 13.14 -16.36
N SER A 90 0.21 13.26 -17.60
CA SER A 90 0.27 12.21 -18.61
C SER A 90 1.45 12.44 -19.53
N ALA A 91 2.36 11.48 -19.57
CA ALA A 91 3.55 11.50 -20.39
C ALA A 91 3.94 10.07 -20.80
N HIS A 92 4.85 9.92 -21.75
CA HIS A 92 5.47 8.64 -22.02
C HIS A 92 6.77 8.49 -21.22
N GLY A 93 6.96 7.34 -20.57
CA GLY A 93 8.20 7.01 -19.87
C GLY A 93 9.18 6.22 -20.74
N ARG A 94 10.40 6.03 -20.25
CA ARG A 94 11.38 5.04 -20.74
C ARG A 94 11.93 4.23 -19.58
N GLU A 95 11.95 2.91 -19.73
CA GLU A 95 12.30 1.95 -18.67
C GLU A 95 13.73 2.14 -18.14
N GLU A 96 14.66 2.53 -19.01
CA GLU A 96 16.08 2.73 -18.69
C GLU A 96 16.39 4.12 -18.12
N LEU A 97 15.41 5.04 -18.13
CA LEU A 97 15.63 6.46 -17.85
C LEU A 97 14.69 6.91 -16.73
N THR A 98 15.26 7.05 -15.53
CA THR A 98 14.55 7.61 -14.37
C THR A 98 14.55 9.14 -14.38
N ASP A 99 15.36 9.77 -15.24
CA ASP A 99 15.63 11.20 -15.26
C ASP A 99 14.87 11.96 -16.36
N CYS A 100 14.00 11.30 -17.14
CA CYS A 100 13.27 11.97 -18.22
C CYS A 100 11.92 11.34 -18.58
N VAL A 101 11.11 12.13 -19.27
CA VAL A 101 9.85 11.71 -19.91
C VAL A 101 9.76 12.27 -21.33
N LEU A 102 8.84 11.74 -22.13
CA LEU A 102 8.67 12.05 -23.55
C LEU A 102 7.23 12.53 -23.83
N ASP A 103 7.09 13.38 -24.85
CA ASP A 103 5.78 13.83 -25.36
C ASP A 103 5.15 12.89 -26.39
N ARG A 104 5.87 11.93 -26.99
CA ARG A 104 5.26 10.95 -27.90
C ARG A 104 5.99 9.63 -27.92
N GLN A 105 5.27 8.58 -28.33
CA GLN A 105 5.84 7.23 -28.49
C GLN A 105 6.51 7.01 -29.86
N SER A 106 5.97 7.57 -30.94
CA SER A 106 6.44 7.35 -32.32
C SER A 106 6.92 8.66 -32.98
N GLY A 107 8.01 8.60 -33.75
CA GLY A 107 8.66 9.75 -34.37
C GLY A 107 9.91 10.18 -33.59
N GLU A 108 10.34 11.44 -33.74
CA GLU A 108 11.41 12.02 -32.92
C GLU A 108 10.80 12.69 -31.68
N PRO A 109 10.69 12.02 -30.51
CA PRO A 109 10.09 12.62 -29.34
C PRO A 109 10.98 13.72 -28.77
N LYS A 110 10.36 14.76 -28.20
CA LYS A 110 11.12 15.67 -27.33
C LYS A 110 11.37 14.98 -26.01
N ILE A 111 12.62 15.03 -25.57
CA ILE A 111 13.04 14.54 -24.26
C ILE A 111 12.91 15.70 -23.26
N TYR A 112 12.09 15.49 -22.24
CA TYR A 112 11.95 16.40 -21.12
C TYR A 112 12.73 15.85 -19.94
N LYS A 113 13.79 16.55 -19.55
CA LYS A 113 14.57 16.14 -18.39
C LYS A 113 13.80 16.41 -17.11
N LEU A 114 14.21 15.73 -16.05
CA LEU A 114 13.68 15.91 -14.70
C LEU A 114 13.63 17.38 -14.28
N ASP A 115 14.68 18.15 -14.59
CA ASP A 115 14.78 19.61 -14.36
C ASP A 115 13.66 20.39 -15.04
N ASP A 116 13.32 20.05 -16.28
CA ASP A 116 12.32 20.77 -17.06
C ASP A 116 10.93 20.54 -16.48
N VAL A 117 10.65 19.29 -16.09
CA VAL A 117 9.39 18.89 -15.46
C VAL A 117 9.27 19.48 -14.05
N ALA A 118 10.32 19.41 -13.24
CA ALA A 118 10.35 20.00 -11.90
C ALA A 118 10.16 21.52 -11.95
N GLN A 119 10.80 22.20 -12.90
CA GLN A 119 10.62 23.64 -13.09
C GLN A 119 9.20 23.99 -13.52
N TYR A 120 8.55 23.17 -14.34
CA TYR A 120 7.13 23.36 -14.69
C TYR A 120 6.23 23.21 -13.45
N PHE A 121 6.43 22.16 -12.65
CA PHE A 121 5.69 21.97 -11.41
C PHE A 121 5.96 23.06 -10.37
N ARG A 122 7.18 23.59 -10.30
CA ARG A 122 7.51 24.74 -9.45
C ARG A 122 6.65 25.96 -9.79
N LYS A 123 6.42 26.23 -11.08
CA LYS A 123 5.58 27.34 -11.54
C LYS A 123 4.09 27.06 -11.34
N LEU A 124 3.69 25.79 -11.41
CA LEU A 124 2.33 25.36 -11.15
C LEU A 124 1.99 25.43 -9.64
N LEU A 125 2.94 25.05 -8.79
CA LEU A 125 2.83 24.94 -7.34
C LEU A 125 3.52 26.13 -6.63
N VAL A 126 3.21 27.35 -7.06
CA VAL A 126 3.87 28.58 -6.57
C VAL A 126 3.38 29.04 -5.20
N ASP A 127 2.25 28.51 -4.71
CA ASP A 127 1.65 28.93 -3.44
C ASP A 127 2.59 28.62 -2.26
N PRO A 128 2.99 29.62 -1.45
CA PRO A 128 3.83 29.41 -0.28
C PRO A 128 3.29 28.37 0.72
N ALA A 129 1.96 28.19 0.81
CA ALA A 129 1.34 27.20 1.68
C ALA A 129 1.75 25.77 1.32
N LEU A 130 2.07 25.49 0.05
CA LEU A 130 2.50 24.17 -0.42
C LEU A 130 3.95 23.83 0.00
N LYS A 131 4.63 24.76 0.67
CA LYS A 131 5.92 24.53 1.35
C LYS A 131 5.75 24.07 2.79
N ASP A 132 4.53 24.10 3.32
CA ASP A 132 4.20 23.51 4.62
C ASP A 132 4.12 21.98 4.46
N PRO A 133 4.88 21.19 5.23
CA PRO A 133 4.78 19.73 5.19
C PRO A 133 3.39 19.18 5.56
N LEU A 134 2.49 19.98 6.15
CA LEU A 134 1.11 19.59 6.43
C LEU A 134 0.16 19.81 5.25
N ILE A 135 0.58 20.56 4.22
CA ILE A 135 -0.24 20.93 3.07
C ILE A 135 0.41 20.36 1.81
N LYS A 136 0.00 19.15 1.41
CA LYS A 136 0.58 18.44 0.27
C LYS A 136 -0.43 18.24 -0.86
N PRO A 137 -0.31 18.95 -2.00
CA PRO A 137 -1.13 18.64 -3.17
C PRO A 137 -0.82 17.23 -3.68
N ARG A 138 -1.78 16.63 -4.39
CA ARG A 138 -1.61 15.28 -4.95
C ARG A 138 -1.20 15.35 -6.41
N LEU A 139 -0.04 14.79 -6.73
CA LEU A 139 0.38 14.51 -8.10
C LEU A 139 0.13 13.04 -8.43
N THR A 140 -0.43 12.76 -9.60
CA THR A 140 -0.62 11.41 -10.15
C THR A 140 0.11 11.34 -11.46
N LEU A 141 1.15 10.53 -11.52
CA LEU A 141 1.93 10.33 -12.73
C LEU A 141 1.30 9.20 -13.53
N VAL A 142 0.89 9.54 -14.74
CA VAL A 142 0.26 8.64 -15.72
C VAL A 142 1.31 8.40 -16.80
N LEU A 143 2.11 7.34 -16.65
CA LEU A 143 3.12 6.98 -17.65
C LEU A 143 2.63 5.84 -18.53
N CYS A 144 2.39 6.13 -19.81
CA CYS A 144 1.64 5.24 -20.69
C CYS A 144 2.48 4.14 -21.38
N VAL A 145 3.81 4.21 -21.31
CA VAL A 145 4.72 3.35 -22.11
C VAL A 145 5.72 2.58 -21.25
N CYS A 146 6.10 3.12 -20.09
CA CYS A 146 7.01 2.47 -19.16
C CYS A 146 6.51 2.66 -17.72
N GLU A 147 7.11 1.90 -16.81
CA GLU A 147 6.93 2.06 -15.37
C GLU A 147 7.32 3.48 -14.96
N GLY A 148 6.58 4.08 -14.04
CA GLY A 148 6.79 5.48 -13.65
C GLY A 148 7.37 5.69 -12.27
N LEU A 149 7.63 4.62 -11.52
CA LEU A 149 8.05 4.72 -10.13
C LEU A 149 9.42 5.40 -9.96
N GLY A 150 10.40 5.08 -10.80
CA GLY A 150 11.74 5.68 -10.72
C GLY A 150 11.71 7.21 -10.92
N PHE A 151 11.14 7.65 -12.04
CA PHE A 151 10.94 9.07 -12.33
C PHE A 151 10.11 9.79 -11.25
N ALA A 152 9.08 9.13 -10.72
CA ALA A 152 8.25 9.69 -9.65
C ALA A 152 9.05 10.01 -8.38
N LYS A 153 9.94 9.10 -7.98
CA LYS A 153 10.80 9.28 -6.81
C LYS A 153 11.74 10.46 -7.01
N GLU A 154 12.44 10.51 -8.13
CA GLU A 154 13.37 11.59 -8.42
C GLU A 154 12.66 12.94 -8.53
N LEU A 155 11.48 12.99 -9.16
CA LEU A 155 10.70 14.22 -9.27
C LEU A 155 10.27 14.74 -7.89
N GLN A 156 9.74 13.85 -7.04
CA GLN A 156 9.34 14.23 -5.68
C GLN A 156 10.52 14.75 -4.85
N GLN A 157 11.67 14.07 -4.90
CA GLN A 157 12.88 14.54 -4.21
C GLN A 157 13.31 15.90 -4.72
N LYS A 158 13.35 16.10 -6.04
CA LYS A 158 13.79 17.37 -6.63
C LYS A 158 12.87 18.53 -6.27
N LEU A 159 11.55 18.31 -6.31
CA LEU A 159 10.56 19.30 -5.87
C LEU A 159 10.79 19.73 -4.41
N LEU A 160 11.12 18.78 -3.52
CA LEU A 160 11.46 19.11 -2.14
C LEU A 160 12.81 19.84 -2.03
N LEU A 161 13.88 19.26 -2.56
CA LEU A 161 15.26 19.71 -2.33
C LEU A 161 15.53 21.07 -2.99
N GLU A 162 15.04 21.28 -4.21
CA GLU A 162 15.32 22.49 -4.98
C GLU A 162 14.24 23.57 -4.82
N HIS A 163 13.00 23.18 -4.49
CA HIS A 163 11.87 24.11 -4.49
C HIS A 163 11.11 24.16 -3.16
N ARG A 164 11.47 23.30 -2.19
CA ARG A 164 10.79 23.15 -0.89
C ARG A 164 9.30 22.85 -1.03
N LEU A 165 8.92 22.13 -2.08
CA LEU A 165 7.53 21.76 -2.35
C LEU A 165 7.28 20.35 -1.84
N TYR A 166 6.34 20.22 -0.90
CA TYR A 166 5.91 18.91 -0.40
C TYR A 166 4.77 18.40 -1.28
N VAL A 167 5.02 17.36 -2.05
CA VAL A 167 4.01 16.77 -2.96
C VAL A 167 3.91 15.30 -2.68
N ASP A 168 2.68 14.79 -2.55
CA ASP A 168 2.43 13.36 -2.50
C ASP A 168 2.21 12.85 -3.94
N VAL A 169 2.93 11.81 -4.33
CA VAL A 169 2.96 11.33 -5.72
C VAL A 169 2.38 9.93 -5.83
N ILE A 170 1.33 9.75 -6.61
CA ILE A 170 0.83 8.43 -7.00
C ILE A 170 1.53 8.03 -8.30
N ALA A 171 2.25 6.92 -8.27
CA ALA A 171 3.00 6.39 -9.40
C ALA A 171 2.60 4.96 -9.71
N ASN A 172 2.67 4.57 -10.99
CA ASN A 172 2.44 3.21 -11.42
C ASN A 172 3.76 2.44 -11.41
N LYS A 173 3.74 1.23 -10.82
CA LYS A 173 4.84 0.26 -10.88
C LYS A 173 4.92 -0.45 -12.23
N TYR A 174 3.83 -0.45 -12.99
CA TYR A 174 3.75 -1.09 -14.31
C TYR A 174 3.38 -0.07 -15.39
N VAL A 175 3.49 -0.49 -16.65
CA VAL A 175 3.00 0.29 -17.80
C VAL A 175 1.50 0.48 -17.65
N LEU A 176 1.03 1.72 -17.74
CA LEU A 176 -0.38 2.07 -17.65
C LEU A 176 -1.00 2.26 -19.04
N HIS A 177 -2.20 1.73 -19.26
CA HIS A 177 -2.99 1.95 -20.46
C HIS A 177 -4.28 2.64 -20.04
N GLU A 178 -4.46 3.88 -20.47
CA GLU A 178 -5.71 4.62 -20.28
C GLU A 178 -6.69 4.26 -21.38
N GLN A 179 -7.92 3.93 -20.98
CA GLN A 179 -8.97 3.50 -21.89
C GLN A 179 -10.10 4.51 -21.86
N PHE A 180 -10.54 4.91 -23.04
CA PHE A 180 -11.42 6.05 -23.21
C PHE A 180 -12.67 5.69 -24.01
N GLU A 181 -13.79 6.30 -23.63
CA GLU A 181 -15.03 6.30 -24.41
C GLU A 181 -15.32 7.72 -24.91
N LYS A 182 -15.56 7.86 -26.22
CA LYS A 182 -15.96 9.12 -26.85
C LYS A 182 -17.38 8.96 -27.45
N PRO A 183 -18.42 9.57 -26.86
CA PRO A 183 -19.75 9.55 -27.44
C PRO A 183 -19.77 10.21 -28.83
N LYS A 184 -20.54 9.63 -29.75
CA LYS A 184 -20.67 10.14 -31.13
C LYS A 184 -21.21 11.57 -31.12
N GLY A 185 -20.58 12.45 -31.93
CA GLY A 185 -21.02 13.83 -32.10
C GLY A 185 -20.63 14.79 -30.97
N THR A 186 -19.79 14.35 -30.03
CA THR A 186 -19.29 15.21 -28.93
C THR A 186 -17.77 15.28 -28.94
N ASN A 187 -17.22 16.35 -28.36
CA ASN A 187 -15.79 16.49 -28.08
C ASN A 187 -15.45 16.14 -26.63
N THR A 188 -16.34 15.44 -25.93
CA THR A 188 -16.13 14.98 -24.56
C THR A 188 -15.54 13.57 -24.57
N LEU A 189 -14.53 13.34 -23.74
CA LEU A 189 -13.90 12.03 -23.56
C LEU A 189 -14.09 11.56 -22.13
N PHE A 190 -14.46 10.29 -21.94
CA PHE A 190 -14.61 9.66 -20.64
C PHE A 190 -13.45 8.71 -20.43
N LEU A 191 -12.67 8.89 -19.36
CA LEU A 191 -11.71 7.89 -18.93
C LEU A 191 -12.48 6.81 -18.15
N THR A 192 -12.70 5.65 -18.78
CA THR A 192 -13.56 4.60 -18.24
C THR A 192 -12.78 3.62 -17.37
N HIS A 193 -11.59 3.23 -17.82
CA HIS A 193 -10.75 2.29 -17.09
C HIS A 193 -9.27 2.55 -17.32
N ARG A 194 -8.48 1.99 -16.41
CA ARG A 194 -7.04 1.91 -16.50
C ARG A 194 -6.65 0.45 -16.41
N GLU A 195 -5.81 0.01 -17.33
CA GLU A 195 -5.22 -1.32 -17.34
C GLU A 195 -3.73 -1.17 -17.12
N THR A 196 -3.11 -2.19 -16.52
CA THR A 196 -1.66 -2.23 -16.37
C THR A 196 -1.11 -3.48 -17.02
N SER A 197 0.09 -3.38 -17.60
CA SER A 197 0.76 -4.53 -18.21
C SER A 197 2.21 -4.60 -17.74
N GLU A 198 2.67 -5.82 -17.48
CA GLU A 198 4.09 -6.14 -17.48
C GLU A 198 4.62 -6.23 -18.92
N LYS A 199 5.89 -5.91 -19.10
CA LYS A 199 6.55 -6.03 -20.40
C LYS A 199 6.48 -7.48 -20.90
N GLY A 200 5.88 -7.68 -22.06
CA GLY A 200 5.73 -9.01 -22.68
C GLY A 200 4.58 -9.88 -22.12
N MET A 201 3.78 -9.36 -21.19
CA MET A 201 2.61 -10.03 -20.63
C MET A 201 1.30 -9.35 -21.06
N GLY A 202 0.18 -10.03 -20.83
CA GLY A 202 -1.15 -9.48 -21.11
C GLY A 202 -1.49 -8.24 -20.28
N ARG A 203 -2.48 -7.47 -20.72
CA ARG A 203 -3.06 -6.35 -19.98
C ARG A 203 -3.99 -6.87 -18.89
N GLU A 204 -3.90 -6.29 -17.71
CA GLU A 204 -4.73 -6.65 -16.57
C GLU A 204 -5.42 -5.42 -16.00
N HIS A 205 -6.74 -5.51 -15.86
CA HIS A 205 -7.50 -4.52 -15.12
C HIS A 205 -7.34 -4.77 -13.62
N GLN A 206 -7.10 -3.72 -12.84
CA GLN A 206 -7.07 -3.80 -11.37
C GLN A 206 -6.00 -4.74 -10.78
N ARG A 207 -4.82 -4.81 -11.42
CA ARG A 207 -3.67 -5.56 -10.92
C ARG A 207 -3.28 -5.13 -9.48
N PRO A 208 -3.19 -6.07 -8.53
CA PRO A 208 -2.61 -5.82 -7.20
C PRO A 208 -1.21 -5.22 -7.29
N HIS A 209 -0.86 -4.34 -6.35
CA HIS A 209 0.47 -3.70 -6.30
C HIS A 209 0.86 -2.89 -7.54
N SER A 210 -0.10 -2.50 -8.39
CA SER A 210 0.23 -1.78 -9.61
C SER A 210 0.57 -0.30 -9.41
N LYS A 211 0.26 0.24 -8.23
CA LYS A 211 0.44 1.65 -7.90
C LYS A 211 0.90 1.81 -6.46
N VAL A 212 1.73 2.81 -6.25
CA VAL A 212 2.13 3.26 -4.92
C VAL A 212 1.88 4.74 -4.74
N LEU A 213 1.59 5.11 -3.51
CA LEU A 213 1.65 6.48 -3.05
C LEU A 213 3.03 6.72 -2.45
N LEU A 214 3.80 7.59 -3.08
CA LEU A 214 5.02 8.14 -2.53
C LEU A 214 4.67 9.32 -1.64
N THR A 215 5.09 9.24 -0.38
CA THR A 215 5.06 10.37 0.55
C THR A 215 6.48 10.77 0.91
N ILE A 216 6.69 12.03 1.25
CA ILE A 216 7.98 12.53 1.69
C ILE A 216 7.82 13.33 2.98
N ASP A 217 8.70 13.09 3.95
CA ASP A 217 8.69 13.81 5.22
C ASP A 217 9.59 15.06 5.20
N ASN A 218 9.62 15.77 6.33
CA ASN A 218 10.42 16.98 6.48
C ASN A 218 11.95 16.74 6.46
N THR A 219 12.39 15.50 6.66
CA THR A 219 13.80 15.10 6.57
C THR A 219 14.20 14.73 5.13
N GLY A 220 13.22 14.65 4.21
CA GLY A 220 13.43 14.20 2.83
C GLY A 220 13.40 12.68 2.68
N ARG A 221 13.04 11.93 3.71
CA ARG A 221 12.85 10.49 3.61
C ARG A 221 11.56 10.21 2.85
N GLN A 222 11.69 9.49 1.74
CA GLN A 222 10.56 8.99 0.97
C GLN A 222 10.04 7.68 1.54
N LYS A 223 8.72 7.50 1.51
CA LYS A 223 8.04 6.26 1.86
C LYS A 223 7.13 5.83 0.72
N GLU A 224 7.21 4.55 0.37
CA GLU A 224 6.29 3.93 -0.57
C GLU A 224 5.13 3.30 0.17
N ILE A 225 3.92 3.69 -0.21
CA ILE A 225 2.69 3.18 0.37
C ILE A 225 1.94 2.41 -0.70
N ASP A 226 1.93 1.09 -0.60
CA ASP A 226 1.10 0.25 -1.46
C ASP A 226 -0.36 0.30 -1.01
N ALA A 227 -1.26 0.68 -1.92
CA ALA A 227 -2.67 0.86 -1.60
C ALA A 227 -3.37 -0.46 -1.22
N TYR A 228 -2.91 -1.61 -1.76
CA TYR A 228 -3.50 -2.91 -1.45
C TYR A 228 -3.10 -3.40 -0.08
N GLU A 229 -1.81 -3.28 0.25
CA GLU A 229 -1.29 -3.62 1.58
C GLU A 229 -1.98 -2.77 2.64
N LEU A 230 -2.07 -1.45 2.42
CA LEU A 230 -2.73 -0.55 3.35
C LEU A 230 -4.24 -0.83 3.51
N LYS A 231 -4.94 -1.15 2.42
CA LYS A 231 -6.36 -1.53 2.47
C LYS A 231 -6.54 -2.83 3.25
N TRP A 232 -5.66 -3.80 3.05
CA TRP A 232 -5.68 -5.06 3.76
C TRP A 232 -5.37 -4.88 5.25
N ILE A 233 -4.32 -4.12 5.61
CA ILE A 233 -3.99 -3.77 7.01
C ILE A 233 -5.21 -3.17 7.72
N LYS A 234 -5.87 -2.18 7.10
CA LYS A 234 -7.09 -1.58 7.66
C LYS A 234 -8.21 -2.62 7.85
N LYS A 235 -8.37 -3.54 6.89
CA LYS A 235 -9.39 -4.58 6.96
C LYS A 235 -9.08 -5.58 8.07
N VAL A 236 -7.82 -5.96 8.26
CA VAL A 236 -7.37 -6.80 9.38
C VAL A 236 -7.73 -6.14 10.70
N LEU A 237 -7.29 -4.90 10.91
CA LEU A 237 -7.57 -4.14 12.12
C LEU A 237 -9.07 -4.09 12.44
N THR A 238 -9.87 -3.63 11.49
CA THR A 238 -11.31 -3.42 11.70
C THR A 238 -12.11 -4.72 11.85
N SER A 239 -11.79 -5.76 11.08
CA SER A 239 -12.55 -7.02 11.09
C SER A 239 -12.31 -7.82 12.36
N LEU A 240 -11.07 -7.80 12.88
CA LEU A 240 -10.70 -8.50 14.11
C LEU A 240 -11.24 -7.77 15.35
N HIS A 241 -11.11 -6.45 15.42
CA HIS A 241 -11.67 -5.67 16.54
C HIS A 241 -13.19 -5.82 16.66
N ALA A 242 -13.91 -5.90 15.52
CA ALA A 242 -15.34 -6.17 15.53
C ALA A 242 -15.72 -7.52 16.18
N GLN A 243 -14.77 -8.45 16.34
CA GLN A 243 -15.03 -9.73 17.01
C GLN A 243 -15.12 -9.62 18.52
N ILE A 244 -14.51 -8.61 19.14
CA ILE A 244 -14.65 -8.35 20.58
C ILE A 244 -16.13 -8.06 20.89
N ASP A 245 -16.71 -7.09 20.17
CA ASP A 245 -18.10 -6.69 20.34
C ASP A 245 -19.07 -7.80 19.94
N SER A 246 -18.79 -8.48 18.83
CA SER A 246 -19.60 -9.58 18.33
C SER A 246 -19.66 -10.73 19.34
N PHE A 247 -18.51 -11.17 19.85
CA PHE A 247 -18.45 -12.24 20.85
C PHE A 247 -19.11 -11.82 22.16
N SER A 248 -18.82 -10.61 22.66
CA SER A 248 -19.34 -10.12 23.93
C SER A 248 -20.86 -9.97 23.96
N ARG A 249 -21.49 -9.76 22.81
CA ARG A 249 -22.96 -9.66 22.72
C ARG A 249 -23.68 -11.00 22.90
N TRP A 250 -23.06 -12.10 22.50
CA TRP A 250 -23.71 -13.41 22.42
C TRP A 250 -23.16 -14.44 23.41
N ALA A 251 -21.99 -14.17 24.01
CA ALA A 251 -21.36 -15.08 24.94
C ALA A 251 -22.08 -15.14 26.30
N ASP A 252 -22.28 -16.36 26.80
CA ASP A 252 -22.75 -16.62 28.15
C ASP A 252 -21.56 -16.60 29.13
N PHE A 253 -21.33 -15.45 29.77
CA PHE A 253 -20.19 -15.26 30.67
C PHE A 253 -20.32 -15.98 32.02
N SER A 254 -21.43 -16.66 32.30
CA SER A 254 -21.51 -17.61 33.40
C SER A 254 -20.59 -18.82 33.18
N LYS A 255 -20.20 -19.10 31.92
CA LYS A 255 -19.24 -20.13 31.55
C LYS A 255 -17.80 -19.57 31.58
N PRO A 256 -16.90 -20.13 32.40
CA PRO A 256 -15.50 -19.67 32.49
C PRO A 256 -14.76 -19.73 31.15
N GLU A 257 -15.08 -20.70 30.29
CA GLU A 257 -14.50 -20.83 28.94
C GLU A 257 -14.71 -19.57 28.09
N ASN A 258 -15.89 -18.95 28.15
CA ASN A 258 -16.17 -17.74 27.37
C ASN A 258 -15.32 -16.54 27.81
N ASN A 259 -14.94 -16.47 29.10
CA ASN A 259 -14.01 -15.45 29.57
C ASN A 259 -12.60 -15.67 29.01
N ASN A 260 -12.16 -16.92 28.85
CA ASN A 260 -10.86 -17.24 28.25
C ASN A 260 -10.84 -16.98 26.75
N ILE A 261 -11.94 -17.28 26.04
CA ILE A 261 -12.10 -16.95 24.63
C ILE A 261 -12.00 -15.42 24.43
N LEU A 262 -12.76 -14.63 25.20
CA LEU A 262 -12.72 -13.17 25.10
C LEU A 262 -11.31 -12.61 25.37
N LYS A 263 -10.62 -13.10 26.41
CA LYS A 263 -9.24 -12.71 26.70
C LYS A 263 -8.30 -12.99 25.53
N GLY A 264 -8.42 -14.17 24.91
CA GLY A 264 -7.63 -14.52 23.74
C GLY A 264 -7.90 -13.59 22.54
N ILE A 265 -9.17 -13.22 22.29
CA ILE A 265 -9.54 -12.29 21.21
C ILE A 265 -8.95 -10.90 21.48
N ILE A 266 -9.04 -10.41 22.73
CA ILE A 266 -8.50 -9.10 23.12
C ILE A 266 -6.97 -9.08 22.98
N SER A 267 -6.27 -10.11 23.49
CA SER A 267 -4.81 -10.22 23.35
C SER A 267 -4.40 -10.18 21.88
N PHE A 268 -5.05 -10.97 21.02
CA PHE A 268 -4.77 -10.94 19.60
C PHE A 268 -4.97 -9.56 18.96
N CYS A 269 -6.03 -8.84 19.34
CA CYS A 269 -6.27 -7.49 18.83
C CYS A 269 -5.20 -6.50 19.31
N ASN A 270 -4.74 -6.60 20.55
CA ASN A 270 -3.66 -5.76 21.08
C ASN A 270 -2.32 -6.00 20.34
N ASP A 271 -2.02 -7.24 19.99
CA ASP A 271 -0.80 -7.57 19.24
C ASP A 271 -0.87 -7.03 17.80
N ILE A 272 -2.06 -7.08 17.17
CA ILE A 272 -2.32 -6.44 15.87
C ILE A 272 -2.09 -4.92 15.97
N ASP A 273 -2.66 -4.26 16.99
CA ASP A 273 -2.47 -2.83 17.22
C ASP A 273 -1.00 -2.48 17.42
N THR A 274 -0.27 -3.30 18.17
CA THR A 274 1.14 -3.07 18.45
C THR A 274 2.00 -3.18 17.19
N VAL A 275 1.78 -4.18 16.34
CA VAL A 275 2.46 -4.30 15.04
C VAL A 275 2.19 -3.07 14.18
N ILE A 276 0.95 -2.58 14.15
CA ILE A 276 0.58 -1.38 13.39
C ILE A 276 1.24 -0.12 13.98
N ASP A 277 1.21 0.07 15.30
CA ASP A 277 1.81 1.22 15.99
C ASP A 277 3.33 1.29 15.77
N LEU A 278 4.01 0.13 15.80
CA LEU A 278 5.46 0.06 15.62
C LEU A 278 5.89 0.29 14.17
N TYR A 279 5.26 -0.41 13.22
CA TYR A 279 5.85 -0.53 11.87
C TYR A 279 5.13 0.25 10.78
N LEU A 280 3.87 0.67 10.97
CA LEU A 280 3.07 1.26 9.88
C LEU A 280 3.70 2.54 9.33
N GLN A 281 4.37 3.31 10.19
CA GLN A 281 5.10 4.51 9.79
C GLN A 281 6.46 4.21 9.19
N GLU A 282 7.05 3.06 9.48
CA GLU A 282 8.38 2.70 9.00
C GLU A 282 8.32 2.08 7.62
N ASP A 283 7.53 1.01 7.51
CA ASP A 283 7.39 0.19 6.32
C ASP A 283 6.03 -0.54 6.33
N ILE A 284 5.16 -0.13 5.41
CA ILE A 284 3.81 -0.70 5.24
C ILE A 284 3.87 -2.14 4.74
N HIS A 285 4.84 -2.45 3.90
CA HIS A 285 5.04 -3.79 3.39
C HIS A 285 5.48 -4.73 4.52
N LEU A 286 6.41 -4.28 5.36
CA LEU A 286 6.84 -5.01 6.55
C LEU A 286 5.66 -5.20 7.53
N THR A 287 4.89 -4.14 7.77
CA THR A 287 3.67 -4.19 8.61
C THR A 287 2.69 -5.23 8.09
N ALA A 288 2.40 -5.23 6.78
CA ALA A 288 1.49 -6.19 6.17
C ALA A 288 2.01 -7.62 6.32
N ASN A 289 3.30 -7.84 6.09
CA ASN A 289 3.96 -9.14 6.28
C ASN A 289 3.83 -9.62 7.73
N TYR A 290 4.14 -8.80 8.74
CA TYR A 290 4.02 -9.19 10.15
C TYR A 290 2.58 -9.51 10.57
N LEU A 291 1.61 -8.71 10.13
CA LEU A 291 0.21 -9.02 10.38
C LEU A 291 -0.22 -10.33 9.73
N LEU A 292 0.31 -10.66 8.54
CA LEU A 292 0.02 -11.92 7.87
C LEU A 292 0.59 -13.11 8.66
N ALA A 293 1.82 -12.99 9.17
CA ALA A 293 2.41 -13.99 10.05
C ALA A 293 1.60 -14.18 11.33
N LEU A 294 1.17 -13.09 11.98
CA LEU A 294 0.38 -13.13 13.20
C LEU A 294 -0.99 -13.80 12.97
N LEU A 295 -1.66 -13.50 11.85
CA LEU A 295 -2.88 -14.21 11.46
C LEU A 295 -2.63 -15.70 11.23
N GLN A 296 -1.54 -16.05 10.54
CA GLN A 296 -1.21 -17.43 10.23
C GLN A 296 -0.85 -18.24 11.47
N SER A 297 -0.20 -17.63 12.46
CA SER A 297 0.14 -18.27 13.74
C SER A 297 -1.11 -18.69 14.52
N CYS A 298 -2.25 -18.04 14.31
CA CYS A 298 -3.54 -18.42 14.91
C CYS A 298 -4.28 -19.52 14.14
N SER A 299 -4.05 -19.65 12.83
CA SER A 299 -4.90 -20.44 11.94
C SER A 299 -4.68 -21.96 11.99
N LYS A 300 -3.66 -22.41 12.72
CA LYS A 300 -3.08 -23.75 12.63
C LYS A 300 -3.18 -24.52 13.95
N VAL A 301 -3.25 -25.86 13.90
CA VAL A 301 -3.62 -26.72 15.05
C VAL A 301 -2.60 -26.66 16.20
N GLY A 302 -1.36 -26.28 15.90
CA GLY A 302 -0.29 -25.98 16.87
C GLY A 302 -0.09 -24.48 17.14
N ALA A 303 -1.15 -23.66 16.99
CA ALA A 303 -1.12 -22.21 17.16
C ALA A 303 -0.51 -21.78 18.49
N ASP A 304 -0.03 -20.53 18.50
CA ASP A 304 0.43 -19.84 19.70
C ASP A 304 -0.54 -20.13 20.86
N PRO A 305 -0.06 -20.71 21.98
CA PRO A 305 -0.88 -21.01 23.14
C PRO A 305 -1.71 -19.81 23.61
N LEU A 306 -1.23 -18.58 23.36
CA LEU A 306 -1.88 -17.33 23.73
C LEU A 306 -3.22 -17.10 23.01
N TYR A 307 -3.35 -17.53 21.74
CA TYR A 307 -4.56 -17.30 20.94
C TYR A 307 -5.43 -18.55 20.77
N LYS A 308 -4.99 -19.71 21.29
CA LYS A 308 -5.69 -20.98 21.12
C LYS A 308 -7.14 -20.94 21.59
N GLU A 309 -7.41 -20.25 22.70
CA GLU A 309 -8.77 -20.09 23.22
C GLU A 309 -9.60 -19.15 22.34
N ALA A 310 -9.02 -18.08 21.78
CA ALA A 310 -9.72 -17.20 20.82
C ALA A 310 -10.27 -17.99 19.63
N MET A 311 -9.48 -18.96 19.16
CA MET A 311 -9.83 -19.83 18.04
C MET A 311 -10.96 -20.81 18.35
N LYS A 312 -11.48 -20.92 19.57
CA LYS A 312 -12.72 -21.67 19.82
C LYS A 312 -13.97 -20.93 19.32
N TYR A 313 -13.87 -19.62 19.09
CA TYR A 313 -14.95 -18.84 18.49
C TYR A 313 -14.96 -18.98 16.96
N GLU A 314 -15.99 -19.62 16.43
CA GLU A 314 -16.09 -19.96 15.00
C GLU A 314 -16.02 -18.73 14.07
N MET A 315 -16.69 -17.62 14.41
CA MET A 315 -16.64 -16.41 13.58
C MET A 315 -15.24 -15.81 13.53
N PHE A 316 -14.51 -15.85 14.65
CA PHE A 316 -13.12 -15.40 14.70
C PHE A 316 -12.21 -16.28 13.84
N GLN A 317 -12.42 -17.61 13.85
CA GLN A 317 -11.72 -18.51 12.92
C GLN A 317 -12.02 -18.18 11.45
N LEU A 318 -13.29 -17.98 11.10
CA LEU A 318 -13.72 -17.70 9.73
C LEU A 318 -13.11 -16.41 9.20
N ILE A 319 -13.16 -15.34 10.01
CA ILE A 319 -12.59 -14.04 9.65
C ILE A 319 -11.07 -14.12 9.50
N THR A 320 -10.39 -14.75 10.46
CA THR A 320 -8.94 -14.97 10.40
C THR A 320 -8.54 -15.70 9.11
N ARG A 321 -9.22 -16.82 8.78
CA ARG A 321 -8.96 -17.56 7.54
C ARG A 321 -9.23 -16.74 6.28
N SER A 322 -10.28 -15.93 6.28
CA SER A 322 -10.58 -15.02 5.17
C SER A 322 -9.49 -13.97 4.98
N LEU A 323 -9.04 -13.34 6.07
CA LEU A 323 -7.99 -12.32 6.05
C LEU A 323 -6.65 -12.89 5.57
N ILE A 324 -6.30 -14.13 5.96
CA ILE A 324 -5.10 -14.82 5.45
C ILE A 324 -5.18 -15.06 3.95
N LYS A 325 -6.31 -15.63 3.46
CA LYS A 325 -6.50 -15.88 2.02
C LYS A 325 -6.43 -14.61 1.18
N GLU A 326 -6.91 -13.51 1.74
CA GLU A 326 -6.84 -12.20 1.12
C GLU A 326 -5.42 -11.62 1.17
N GLY A 327 -4.73 -11.74 2.32
CA GLY A 327 -3.36 -11.27 2.51
C GLY A 327 -2.38 -11.95 1.57
N ILE A 328 -2.48 -13.27 1.38
CA ILE A 328 -1.65 -14.02 0.42
C ILE A 328 -1.78 -13.49 -1.02
N LYS A 329 -2.92 -12.87 -1.38
CA LYS A 329 -3.11 -12.28 -2.72
C LYS A 329 -2.57 -10.86 -2.84
N TYR A 330 -2.47 -10.14 -1.73
CA TYR A 330 -2.25 -8.69 -1.69
C TYR A 330 -1.00 -8.29 -0.93
N ILE A 331 -0.15 -9.24 -0.54
CA ILE A 331 1.13 -9.01 0.11
C ILE A 331 2.15 -9.76 -0.74
N ASN A 332 3.15 -9.04 -1.24
CA ASN A 332 4.32 -9.69 -1.79
C ASN A 332 5.14 -10.23 -0.59
N PRO A 333 5.25 -11.55 -0.37
CA PRO A 333 5.87 -12.04 0.86
C PRO A 333 7.38 -11.80 0.80
N SER A 334 7.96 -11.17 1.83
CA SER A 334 9.41 -10.97 1.93
C SER A 334 10.15 -12.32 1.94
N ILE A 335 11.44 -12.34 1.59
CA ILE A 335 12.23 -13.59 1.56
C ILE A 335 12.24 -14.25 2.94
N GLU A 336 12.36 -13.43 3.99
CA GLU A 336 12.32 -13.84 5.40
C GLU A 336 10.94 -14.43 5.76
N MET A 337 9.86 -13.79 5.31
CA MET A 337 8.50 -14.28 5.53
C MET A 337 8.24 -15.59 4.78
N GLN A 338 8.75 -15.75 3.56
CA GLN A 338 8.68 -17.02 2.82
C GLN A 338 9.44 -18.14 3.54
N ALA A 339 10.59 -17.83 4.14
CA ALA A 339 11.33 -18.79 4.96
C ALA A 339 10.57 -19.18 6.23
N CYS A 340 9.95 -18.21 6.92
CA CYS A 340 9.09 -18.46 8.09
C CYS A 340 7.85 -19.28 7.73
N LEU A 341 7.16 -18.95 6.62
CA LEU A 341 6.02 -19.68 6.09
C LEU A 341 6.37 -21.14 5.78
N LYS A 342 7.49 -21.35 5.11
CA LYS A 342 8.00 -22.68 4.77
C LYS A 342 8.37 -23.47 6.03
N ALA A 343 9.02 -22.85 7.01
CA ALA A 343 9.32 -23.49 8.29
C ALA A 343 8.05 -23.88 9.07
N LEU A 344 7.00 -23.04 9.00
CA LEU A 344 5.70 -23.32 9.60
C LEU A 344 5.03 -24.53 8.93
N ASP A 345 5.01 -24.57 7.59
CA ASP A 345 4.46 -25.68 6.81
C ASP A 345 5.24 -26.99 7.00
N GLU A 346 6.57 -26.93 7.09
CA GLU A 346 7.43 -28.08 7.35
C GLU A 346 7.27 -28.63 8.78
N SER A 347 7.09 -27.75 9.77
CA SER A 347 6.78 -28.14 11.15
C SER A 347 5.44 -28.88 11.25
N GLU A 348 4.43 -28.47 10.50
CA GLU A 348 3.10 -29.11 10.49
C GLU A 348 3.06 -30.43 9.73
N LEU A 349 3.69 -30.47 8.55
CA LEU A 349 3.90 -31.72 7.80
C LEU A 349 4.61 -32.75 8.68
N ARG A 350 5.46 -32.31 9.61
CA ARG A 350 6.10 -33.18 10.59
C ARG A 350 5.26 -33.45 11.84
N GLU A 351 4.44 -32.54 12.36
CA GLU A 351 3.44 -32.87 13.40
C GLU A 351 2.47 -33.96 12.94
N GLN A 352 2.01 -33.89 11.69
CA GLN A 352 1.19 -34.92 11.07
C GLN A 352 1.95 -36.26 10.89
N ARG A 353 3.28 -36.22 10.79
CA ARG A 353 4.16 -37.41 10.66
C ARG A 353 4.72 -37.94 11.99
N HIS A 354 4.79 -37.15 13.05
CA HIS A 354 5.50 -37.44 14.31
C HIS A 354 4.61 -37.45 15.56
N SER A 355 3.37 -37.96 15.46
CA SER A 355 2.49 -38.20 16.62
C SER A 355 3.03 -39.23 17.66
N ARG A 356 4.33 -39.52 17.69
CA ARG A 356 4.94 -40.58 18.52
C ARG A 356 5.82 -40.13 19.69
N ASP A 357 6.46 -38.95 19.70
CA ASP A 357 7.36 -38.56 20.81
C ASP A 357 6.93 -37.30 21.58
N ARG A 358 6.42 -37.52 22.81
CA ARG A 358 5.91 -36.46 23.72
C ARG A 358 6.98 -35.45 24.16
N VAL A 359 8.27 -35.83 24.20
CA VAL A 359 9.36 -34.97 24.68
C VAL A 359 9.74 -33.90 23.65
N VAL A 360 9.88 -34.30 22.38
CA VAL A 360 10.14 -33.38 21.26
C VAL A 360 8.95 -32.43 21.06
N HIS A 361 7.72 -32.93 21.23
CA HIS A 361 6.51 -32.12 21.20
C HIS A 361 6.48 -31.05 22.31
N ASN A 362 6.82 -31.42 23.55
CA ASN A 362 6.85 -30.47 24.66
C ASN A 362 7.97 -29.44 24.53
N LEU A 363 9.14 -29.83 24.02
CA LEU A 363 10.25 -28.92 23.75
C LEU A 363 9.92 -27.92 22.63
N ASN A 364 9.33 -28.39 21.52
CA ASN A 364 8.88 -27.49 20.45
C ASN A 364 7.78 -26.52 20.93
N ARG A 365 6.86 -26.98 21.78
CA ARG A 365 5.84 -26.10 22.37
C ARG A 365 6.45 -25.06 23.30
N LEU A 366 7.46 -25.44 24.08
CA LEU A 366 8.19 -24.55 24.99
C LEU A 366 8.95 -23.47 24.19
N TYR A 367 9.69 -23.86 23.15
CA TYR A 367 10.46 -22.90 22.35
C TYR A 367 9.59 -21.95 21.53
N LYS A 368 8.42 -22.41 21.03
CA LYS A 368 7.43 -21.52 20.40
C LYS A 368 6.84 -20.53 21.40
N ALA A 369 6.52 -20.97 22.61
CA ALA A 369 6.02 -20.10 23.67
C ALA A 369 7.07 -19.08 24.12
N ASP A 370 8.33 -19.48 24.28
CA ASP A 370 9.44 -18.58 24.59
C ASP A 370 9.66 -17.57 23.46
N PHE A 371 9.57 -18.00 22.19
CA PHE A 371 9.71 -17.11 21.04
C PHE A 371 8.59 -16.07 21.01
N SER A 372 7.34 -16.48 21.23
CA SER A 372 6.21 -15.56 21.35
C SER A 372 6.35 -14.62 22.55
N ALA A 373 6.83 -15.11 23.69
CA ALA A 373 7.07 -14.28 24.87
C ALA A 373 8.16 -13.22 24.62
N LEU A 374 9.21 -13.58 23.89
CA LEU A 374 10.25 -12.63 23.45
C LEU A 374 9.72 -11.63 22.43
N LEU A 375 8.76 -11.99 21.59
CA LEU A 375 8.08 -11.04 20.71
C LEU A 375 7.17 -10.07 21.48
N VAL A 376 6.58 -10.50 22.59
CA VAL A 376 5.85 -9.62 23.52
C VAL A 376 6.82 -8.72 24.28
N GLU A 377 7.95 -9.24 24.74
CA GLU A 377 8.98 -8.43 25.39
C GLU A 377 9.63 -7.43 24.41
N ALA A 378 9.79 -7.81 23.14
CA ALA A 378 10.16 -6.91 22.03
C ALA A 378 9.12 -5.81 21.83
N SER A 379 7.84 -6.13 22.01
CA SER A 379 6.73 -5.20 21.79
C SER A 379 6.65 -4.17 22.92
N GLU A 380 7.01 -4.55 24.14
CA GLU A 380 7.05 -3.67 25.31
C GLU A 380 8.34 -2.84 25.41
N ASN A 381 9.49 -3.41 25.02
CA ASN A 381 10.82 -2.83 25.28
C ASN A 381 11.66 -2.51 24.02
N GLY A 382 11.11 -2.78 22.83
CA GLY A 382 11.80 -2.60 21.54
C GLY A 382 12.60 -3.84 21.13
N ILE A 383 12.51 -4.22 19.85
CA ILE A 383 13.04 -5.50 19.34
C ILE A 383 14.55 -5.66 19.48
N ASP A 384 15.30 -4.56 19.43
CA ASP A 384 16.77 -4.57 19.62
C ASP A 384 17.18 -5.12 21.00
N SER A 385 16.30 -5.03 22.00
CA SER A 385 16.57 -5.53 23.36
C SER A 385 16.53 -7.06 23.47
N VAL A 386 15.87 -7.74 22.53
CA VAL A 386 15.64 -9.20 22.55
C VAL A 386 16.07 -9.89 21.26
N MET A 387 16.69 -9.16 20.32
CA MET A 387 17.01 -9.69 18.99
C MET A 387 17.99 -10.88 19.04
N ASP A 388 19.00 -10.82 19.90
CA ASP A 388 19.95 -11.93 20.08
C ASP A 388 19.24 -13.19 20.63
N GLN A 389 18.25 -13.01 21.50
CA GLN A 389 17.48 -14.10 22.11
C GLN A 389 16.48 -14.70 21.11
N LEU A 390 15.87 -13.87 20.27
CA LEU A 390 15.01 -14.31 19.16
C LEU A 390 15.82 -15.11 18.12
N LEU A 391 17.01 -14.64 17.74
CA LEU A 391 17.91 -15.37 16.83
C LEU A 391 18.39 -16.71 17.43
N GLU A 392 18.69 -16.72 18.74
CA GLU A 392 19.07 -17.93 19.45
C GLU A 392 17.91 -18.94 19.49
N LYS A 393 16.69 -18.50 19.82
CA LYS A 393 15.50 -19.36 19.85
C LYS A 393 15.12 -19.84 18.46
N GLN A 394 15.33 -19.02 17.42
CA GLN A 394 15.19 -19.43 16.03
C GLN A 394 16.21 -20.52 15.66
N ALA A 395 17.48 -20.38 16.09
CA ALA A 395 18.52 -21.39 15.87
C ALA A 395 18.26 -22.68 16.66
N GLN A 396 17.72 -22.60 17.87
CA GLN A 396 17.32 -23.75 18.69
C GLN A 396 16.13 -24.50 18.05
N LEU A 397 15.11 -23.76 17.60
CA LEU A 397 14.03 -24.33 16.78
C LEU A 397 14.59 -25.00 15.52
N PHE A 398 15.55 -24.37 14.84
CA PHE A 398 16.21 -24.94 13.66
C PHE A 398 16.98 -26.23 13.98
N GLN A 399 17.77 -26.27 15.07
CA GLN A 399 18.54 -27.46 15.49
C GLN A 399 17.64 -28.62 15.94
N LEU A 400 16.55 -28.36 16.66
CA LEU A 400 15.56 -29.39 16.97
C LEU A 400 14.85 -29.92 15.72
N ASN A 401 14.71 -29.08 14.69
CA ASN A 401 14.13 -29.45 13.40
C ASN A 401 15.16 -30.08 12.44
N HIS A 402 16.45 -30.04 12.75
CA HIS A 402 17.54 -30.62 11.97
C HIS A 402 18.61 -31.22 12.90
N PRO A 403 18.32 -32.32 13.63
CA PRO A 403 19.32 -32.97 14.45
C PRO A 403 20.45 -33.46 13.55
N THR A 404 21.66 -32.96 13.77
CA THR A 404 22.85 -33.45 13.09
C THR A 404 23.13 -34.87 13.57
N GLY A 405 22.61 -35.86 12.83
CA GLY A 405 23.06 -37.25 12.79
C GLY A 405 22.91 -38.09 14.06
N SER A 406 22.05 -39.11 13.95
CA SER A 406 22.29 -40.45 14.51
C SER A 406 21.75 -41.49 13.55
#